data_AF-A0A7S2P9B2-F1
#
_entry.id   AF-A0A7S2P9B2-F1
#
_cell.length_a   1.000
_cell.length_b   1.000
_cell.length_c   1.000
_cell.angle_alpha   90.00
_cell.angle_beta   90.00
_cell.angle_gamma   90.00
#
_symmetry.space_group_name_H-M   'P 1'
#
loop_
_entity.id
_entity.type
_entity.pdbx_description
1 polymer ?
#
loop_
_entity_poly.entity_id
_entity_poly.type
_entity_poly.pdbx_seq_one_letter_code
_entity_poly.pdbx_strand_id
1 'polypeptide(L)'
;DVPGRRAPPDSVEVEFVRALTTVLSLEDALKEEVLTLRDRMCQRLKMSAFGAASGGFESPCFPLILRDVSCPWCCVASHVDVTSHPARGPGLWVCQNCERLYDKDAVQALLVGLLETLAQAWQSQEIHCKKCRRLRTTHLQTFCECFGRFESRFSAADFKMVLQVLRSLIVPHDLPWLGEMVSCYDHIVC
;
A
#
# COMPACT_ATOMS: atom_id res chain seq x y z
N ASP A 1 -7.74 10.07 -8.97
CA ASP A 1 -7.32 9.38 -7.74
C ASP A 1 -5.85 9.61 -7.47
N VAL A 2 -5.44 9.56 -6.19
CA VAL A 2 -4.03 9.67 -5.82
C VAL A 2 -3.40 8.26 -5.90
N PRO A 3 -2.32 8.07 -6.66
CA PRO A 3 -1.57 6.82 -6.71
C PRO A 3 -1.14 6.35 -5.30
N GLY A 4 -1.27 5.04 -5.04
CA GLY A 4 -0.84 4.42 -3.78
C GLY A 4 -1.85 4.53 -2.64
N ARG A 5 -3.03 5.12 -2.85
CA ARG A 5 -4.01 5.39 -1.78
C ARG A 5 -4.55 4.10 -1.15
N ARG A 6 -4.49 4.00 0.19
CA ARG A 6 -4.98 2.84 0.98
C ARG A 6 -6.41 2.97 1.48
N ALA A 7 -6.82 4.19 1.85
CA ALA A 7 -8.12 4.49 2.41
C ALA A 7 -8.70 5.75 1.75
N PRO A 8 -10.03 5.92 1.70
CA PRO A 8 -10.60 7.20 1.33
C PRO A 8 -10.08 8.27 2.30
N PRO A 9 -9.62 9.44 1.81
CA PRO A 9 -9.17 10.49 2.69
C PRO A 9 -10.33 10.93 3.59
N ASP A 10 -10.03 11.20 4.85
CA ASP A 10 -10.92 12.00 5.69
C ASP A 10 -11.00 13.42 5.10
N SER A 11 -11.76 14.34 5.71
CA SER A 11 -11.70 15.73 5.25
C SER A 11 -10.25 16.25 5.33
N VAL A 12 -9.87 17.09 4.36
CA VAL A 12 -8.51 17.70 4.27
C VAL A 12 -8.10 18.36 5.60
N GLU A 13 -9.09 18.89 6.31
CA GLU A 13 -8.93 19.50 7.63
C GLU A 13 -8.43 18.50 8.68
N VAL A 14 -8.98 17.27 8.70
CA VAL A 14 -8.58 16.22 9.64
C VAL A 14 -7.15 15.79 9.35
N GLU A 15 -6.82 15.54 8.08
CA GLU A 15 -5.47 15.13 7.67
C GLU A 15 -4.43 16.20 8.01
N PHE A 16 -4.77 17.48 7.83
CA PHE A 16 -3.91 18.60 8.22
C PHE A 16 -3.66 18.64 9.72
N VAL A 17 -4.71 18.50 10.54
CA VAL A 17 -4.58 18.47 12.00
C VAL A 17 -3.71 17.29 12.45
N ARG A 18 -3.91 16.09 11.87
CA ARG A 18 -3.08 14.92 12.17
C ARG A 18 -1.62 15.15 11.80
N ALA A 19 -1.34 15.66 10.60
CA ALA A 19 0.01 15.93 10.13
C ALA A 19 0.73 16.95 11.04
N LEU A 20 0.07 18.06 11.33
CA LEU A 20 0.62 19.13 12.17
C LEU A 20 0.91 18.64 13.60
N THR A 21 -0.07 17.98 14.23
CA THR A 21 0.08 17.46 15.60
C THR A 21 1.17 16.38 15.68
N THR A 22 1.30 15.54 14.65
CA THR A 22 2.36 14.51 14.59
C THR A 22 3.74 15.16 14.46
N VAL A 23 3.91 16.15 13.56
CA VAL A 23 5.19 16.86 13.40
C VAL A 23 5.59 17.59 14.69
N LEU A 24 4.65 18.29 15.34
CA LEU A 24 4.93 19.00 16.59
C LEU A 24 5.22 18.04 17.76
N SER A 25 4.63 16.83 17.75
CA SER A 25 4.88 15.82 18.78
C SER A 25 6.28 15.20 18.72
N LEU A 26 7.07 15.48 17.68
CA LEU A 26 8.48 15.10 17.61
C LEU A 26 9.34 15.84 18.63
N GLU A 27 8.88 17.00 19.12
CA GLU A 27 9.55 17.78 20.16
C GLU A 27 8.96 17.45 21.53
N ASP A 28 9.76 16.82 22.39
CA ASP A 28 9.31 16.34 23.70
C ASP A 28 8.89 17.50 24.63
N ALA A 29 9.47 18.69 24.46
CA ALA A 29 9.17 19.86 25.27
C ALA A 29 7.77 20.45 25.01
N LEU A 30 7.14 20.12 23.89
CA LEU A 30 5.85 20.71 23.46
C LEU A 30 4.66 19.77 23.64
N LYS A 31 4.82 18.62 24.32
CA LYS A 31 3.78 17.57 24.38
C LYS A 31 2.44 18.07 24.94
N GLU A 32 2.45 18.84 26.01
CA GLU A 32 1.22 19.34 26.67
C GLU A 32 0.52 20.40 25.80
N GLU A 33 1.29 21.27 25.16
CA GLU A 33 0.81 22.28 24.23
C GLU A 33 0.21 21.64 22.98
N VAL A 34 0.83 20.57 22.46
CA VAL A 34 0.34 19.82 21.30
C VAL A 34 -0.96 19.10 21.62
N LEU A 35 -1.11 18.51 22.82
CA LEU A 35 -2.38 17.91 23.27
C LEU A 35 -3.48 18.97 23.36
N THR A 36 -3.17 20.13 23.94
CA THR A 36 -4.12 21.25 24.04
C THR A 36 -4.51 21.80 22.66
N LEU A 37 -3.55 21.89 21.73
CA LEU A 37 -3.78 22.32 20.35
C LEU A 37 -4.68 21.34 19.61
N ARG A 38 -4.39 20.03 19.74
CA ARG A 38 -5.20 18.96 19.15
C ARG A 38 -6.64 19.04 19.62
N ASP A 39 -6.87 19.14 20.93
CA ASP A 39 -8.22 19.16 21.50
C ASP A 39 -9.02 20.39 21.04
N ARG A 40 -8.36 21.56 20.96
CA ARG A 40 -8.97 22.79 20.42
C ARG A 40 -9.31 22.66 18.94
N MET A 41 -8.43 22.06 18.13
CA MET A 41 -8.68 21.83 16.71
C MET A 41 -9.81 20.82 16.50
N CYS A 42 -9.84 19.74 17.27
CA CYS A 42 -10.94 18.77 17.24
C CYS A 42 -12.29 19.43 17.59
N GLN A 43 -12.32 20.29 18.60
CA GLN A 43 -13.53 21.04 18.98
C GLN A 43 -13.99 21.99 17.87
N ARG A 44 -13.06 22.68 17.20
CA ARG A 44 -13.36 23.57 16.07
C ARG A 44 -13.97 22.81 14.88
N LEU A 45 -13.44 21.62 14.60
CA LEU A 45 -13.90 20.76 13.51
C LEU A 45 -15.08 19.85 13.91
N LYS A 46 -15.62 19.99 15.14
CA LYS A 46 -16.72 19.17 15.68
C LYS A 46 -16.44 17.66 15.62
N MET A 47 -15.18 17.26 15.75
CA MET A 47 -14.75 15.87 15.80
C MET A 47 -14.42 15.45 17.24
N SER A 48 -14.54 14.15 17.52
CA SER A 48 -14.14 13.60 18.82
C SER A 48 -12.62 13.59 18.97
N ALA A 49 -12.12 14.11 20.09
CA ALA A 49 -10.70 14.04 20.45
C ALA A 49 -10.22 12.61 20.79
N PHE A 50 -11.15 11.66 20.93
CA PHE A 50 -10.87 10.24 21.23
C PHE A 50 -11.31 9.29 20.10
N GLY A 51 -11.79 9.81 18.98
CA GLY A 51 -12.24 9.00 17.85
C GLY A 51 -11.09 8.54 16.96
N ALA A 52 -11.34 7.62 16.02
CA ALA A 52 -10.37 7.28 14.97
C ALA A 52 -9.90 8.52 14.16
N ALA A 53 -10.72 9.58 14.13
CA ALA A 53 -10.40 10.89 13.57
C ALA A 53 -9.17 11.58 14.23
N SER A 54 -8.92 11.34 15.52
CA SER A 54 -7.84 11.98 16.29
C SER A 54 -6.57 11.13 16.43
N GLY A 55 -6.51 9.99 15.73
CA GLY A 55 -5.32 9.15 15.65
C GLY A 55 -4.12 9.88 15.02
N GLY A 56 -2.93 9.30 15.16
CA GLY A 56 -1.70 9.83 14.55
C GLY A 56 -1.78 9.91 13.03
N PHE A 57 -0.89 10.69 12.42
CA PHE A 57 -0.80 10.75 10.96
C PHE A 57 -0.35 9.40 10.40
N GLU A 58 -1.21 8.76 9.61
CA GLU A 58 -0.84 7.64 8.75
C GLU A 58 -0.65 8.15 7.32
N SER A 59 0.43 7.71 6.66
CA SER A 59 0.65 8.07 5.26
C SER A 59 -0.54 7.61 4.41
N PRO A 60 -1.26 8.52 3.73
CA PRO A 60 -2.44 8.15 2.96
C PRO A 60 -2.09 7.29 1.74
N CYS A 61 -0.81 7.32 1.32
CA CYS A 61 -0.29 6.61 0.17
C CYS A 61 0.79 5.62 0.61
N PHE A 62 0.71 4.40 0.09
CA PHE A 62 1.74 3.40 0.22
C PHE A 62 2.69 3.46 -0.97
N PRO A 63 4.00 3.66 -0.76
CA PRO A 63 4.95 3.67 -1.85
C PRO A 63 5.01 2.28 -2.49
N LEU A 64 4.65 2.17 -3.77
CA LEU A 64 4.88 0.96 -4.54
C LEU A 64 6.20 1.09 -5.29
N ILE A 65 7.19 0.33 -4.84
CA ILE A 65 8.55 0.40 -5.36
C ILE A 65 8.83 -0.84 -6.18
N LEU A 66 9.06 -0.66 -7.49
CA LEU A 66 9.64 -1.68 -8.35
C LEU A 66 11.13 -1.80 -8.03
N ARG A 67 11.58 -3.01 -7.70
CA ARG A 67 12.97 -3.27 -7.34
C ARG A 67 13.81 -3.60 -8.57
N ASP A 68 15.08 -3.22 -8.51
CA ASP A 68 16.12 -3.57 -9.49
C ASP A 68 15.73 -3.33 -10.95
N VAL A 69 15.07 -2.19 -11.23
CA VAL A 69 14.70 -1.80 -12.59
C VAL A 69 15.95 -1.33 -13.33
N SER A 70 16.34 -2.08 -14.35
CA SER A 70 17.48 -1.77 -15.22
C SER A 70 17.11 -0.65 -16.21
N CYS A 71 17.85 0.46 -16.19
CA CYS A 71 17.72 1.49 -17.21
C CYS A 71 18.27 1.01 -18.57
N PRO A 72 17.50 1.06 -19.66
CA PRO A 72 17.98 0.62 -20.99
C PRO A 72 19.06 1.54 -21.57
N TRP A 73 19.23 2.74 -21.01
CA TRP A 73 20.16 3.74 -21.53
C TRP A 73 21.52 3.78 -20.82
N CYS A 74 21.54 3.61 -19.49
CA CYS A 74 22.75 3.66 -18.69
C CYS A 74 23.08 2.34 -17.98
N CYS A 75 22.22 1.31 -18.13
CA CYS A 75 22.36 -0.02 -17.54
C CYS A 75 22.45 -0.05 -15.99
N VAL A 76 22.18 1.08 -15.33
CA VAL A 76 22.10 1.16 -13.87
C VAL A 76 20.77 0.57 -13.43
N ALA A 77 20.84 -0.41 -12.53
CA ALA A 77 19.67 -0.91 -11.81
C ALA A 77 19.33 0.05 -10.65
N SER A 78 18.06 0.43 -10.54
CA SER A 78 17.58 1.32 -9.49
C SER A 78 16.19 0.92 -9.02
N HIS A 79 15.83 1.34 -7.81
CA HIS A 79 14.48 1.20 -7.31
C HIS A 79 13.61 2.34 -7.82
N VAL A 80 12.46 2.01 -8.41
CA VAL A 80 11.55 3.00 -9.02
C VAL A 80 10.25 3.02 -8.22
N ASP A 81 9.97 4.14 -7.56
CA ASP A 81 8.68 4.39 -6.92
C ASP A 81 7.65 4.78 -7.99
N VAL A 82 6.70 3.90 -8.26
CA VAL A 82 5.66 4.12 -9.28
C VAL A 82 4.44 4.88 -8.77
N THR A 83 4.33 5.07 -7.44
CA THR A 83 3.23 5.83 -6.81
C THR A 83 3.56 7.31 -6.67
N SER A 84 4.85 7.64 -6.53
CA SER A 84 5.26 9.03 -6.61
C SER A 84 5.00 9.58 -8.02
N HIS A 85 4.49 10.80 -8.13
CA HIS A 85 4.49 11.49 -9.41
C HIS A 85 5.95 11.81 -9.73
N PRO A 86 6.54 11.25 -10.80
CA PRO A 86 7.85 11.70 -11.22
C PRO A 86 7.71 13.17 -11.63
N ALA A 87 8.77 13.96 -11.42
CA ALA A 87 8.77 15.43 -11.59
C ALA A 87 8.25 15.94 -12.95
N ARG A 88 8.09 15.04 -13.94
CA ARG A 88 7.67 15.32 -15.31
C ARG A 88 6.19 15.05 -15.59
N GLY A 89 5.45 14.42 -14.68
CA GLY A 89 4.02 14.12 -14.84
C GLY A 89 3.66 12.64 -14.64
N PRO A 90 2.37 12.28 -14.63
CA PRO A 90 1.95 10.91 -14.38
C PRO A 90 2.42 9.95 -15.48
N GLY A 91 2.99 8.81 -15.09
CA GLY A 91 3.43 7.74 -16.01
C GLY A 91 4.77 8.04 -16.68
N LEU A 92 5.42 9.15 -16.34
CA LEU A 92 6.67 9.61 -16.92
C LEU A 92 7.85 9.36 -15.98
N TRP A 93 8.08 8.09 -15.63
CA TRP A 93 9.15 7.72 -14.70
C TRP A 93 10.53 7.96 -15.33
N VAL A 94 11.45 8.49 -14.53
CA VAL A 94 12.81 8.83 -14.99
C VAL A 94 13.85 8.03 -14.23
N CYS A 95 14.93 7.69 -14.93
CA CYS A 95 16.12 7.14 -14.30
C CYS A 95 16.81 8.23 -13.46
N GLN A 96 17.14 7.94 -12.20
CA GLN A 96 17.82 8.90 -11.32
C GLN A 96 19.27 9.20 -11.74
N ASN A 97 19.89 8.33 -12.56
CA ASN A 97 21.29 8.49 -12.97
C ASN A 97 21.44 9.29 -14.28
N CYS A 98 20.61 9.00 -15.30
CA CYS A 98 20.72 9.64 -16.61
C CYS A 98 19.53 10.54 -16.99
N GLU A 99 18.54 10.66 -16.09
CA GLU A 99 17.33 11.48 -16.24
C GLU A 99 16.45 11.16 -17.45
N ARG A 100 16.76 10.07 -18.16
CA ARG A 100 15.96 9.59 -19.29
C ARG A 100 14.71 8.87 -18.80
N LEU A 101 13.66 8.97 -19.61
CA LEU A 101 12.38 8.32 -19.34
C LEU A 101 12.54 6.79 -19.47
N TYR A 102 11.93 6.08 -18.51
CA TYR A 102 11.62 4.68 -18.67
C TYR A 102 10.51 4.52 -19.71
N ASP A 103 10.55 3.41 -20.43
CA ASP A 103 9.45 3.00 -21.27
C ASP A 103 8.25 2.64 -20.39
N LYS A 104 7.13 3.31 -20.62
CA LYS A 104 5.89 3.16 -19.86
C LYS A 104 5.36 1.73 -19.98
N ASP A 105 5.41 1.14 -21.17
CA ASP A 105 4.92 -0.22 -21.42
C ASP A 105 5.81 -1.25 -20.71
N ALA A 106 7.13 -1.00 -20.65
CA ALA A 106 8.05 -1.84 -19.89
C ALA A 106 7.78 -1.76 -18.37
N VAL A 107 7.54 -0.57 -17.82
CA VAL A 107 7.16 -0.41 -16.41
C VAL A 107 5.83 -1.09 -16.12
N GLN A 108 4.87 -0.98 -17.04
CA GLN A 108 3.58 -1.66 -16.94
C GLN A 108 3.74 -3.18 -16.92
N ALA A 109 4.60 -3.75 -17.76
CA ALA A 109 4.92 -5.17 -17.75
C ALA A 109 5.50 -5.64 -16.41
N LEU A 110 6.37 -4.84 -15.80
CA LEU A 110 6.91 -5.12 -14.46
C LEU A 110 5.82 -5.12 -13.39
N LEU A 111 4.84 -4.21 -13.49
CA LEU A 111 3.69 -4.16 -12.56
C LEU A 111 2.78 -5.38 -12.72
N VAL A 112 2.53 -5.82 -13.96
CA VAL A 112 1.75 -7.04 -14.21
C VAL A 112 2.48 -8.28 -13.68
N GLY A 113 3.79 -8.41 -13.95
CA GLY A 113 4.59 -9.51 -13.41
C GLY A 113 4.63 -9.51 -11.87
N LEU A 114 4.64 -8.33 -11.24
CA LEU A 114 4.52 -8.19 -9.79
C LEU A 114 3.18 -8.72 -9.29
N LEU A 115 2.07 -8.34 -9.94
CA LEU A 115 0.72 -8.82 -9.59
C LEU A 115 0.64 -10.35 -9.70
N GLU A 116 1.12 -10.93 -10.79
CA GLU A 116 1.13 -12.38 -11.00
C GLU A 116 1.95 -13.10 -9.93
N THR A 117 3.13 -12.57 -9.60
CA THR A 117 4.00 -13.11 -8.54
C THR A 117 3.29 -13.08 -7.18
N LEU A 118 2.61 -11.98 -6.86
CA LEU A 118 1.86 -11.83 -5.62
C LEU A 118 0.64 -12.76 -5.57
N ALA A 119 -0.07 -12.93 -6.68
CA ALA A 119 -1.18 -13.85 -6.79
C ALA A 119 -0.71 -15.31 -6.61
N GLN A 120 0.38 -15.70 -7.26
CA GLN A 120 0.97 -17.02 -7.11
C GLN A 120 1.42 -17.28 -5.66
N ALA A 121 2.08 -16.30 -5.03
CA ALA A 121 2.48 -16.40 -3.63
C ALA A 121 1.27 -16.54 -2.69
N TRP A 122 0.18 -15.81 -2.95
CA TRP A 122 -1.05 -15.92 -2.17
C TRP A 122 -1.73 -17.29 -2.32
N GLN A 123 -1.75 -17.86 -3.53
CA GLN A 123 -2.35 -19.17 -3.77
C GLN A 123 -1.51 -20.33 -3.22
N SER A 124 -0.18 -20.21 -3.29
CA SER A 124 0.76 -21.23 -2.84
C SER A 124 1.19 -21.09 -1.37
N GLN A 125 0.62 -20.12 -0.65
CA GLN A 125 1.02 -19.83 0.72
C GLN A 125 0.83 -21.03 1.64
N GLU A 126 1.73 -21.14 2.61
CA GLU A 126 1.61 -22.14 3.64
C GLU A 126 0.51 -21.77 4.63
N ILE A 127 -0.21 -22.79 5.08
CA ILE A 127 -1.26 -22.66 6.09
C ILE A 127 -0.73 -23.24 7.40
N HIS A 128 -0.80 -22.48 8.49
CA HIS A 128 -0.30 -22.90 9.80
C HIS A 128 -1.41 -22.97 10.83
N CYS A 129 -1.20 -23.77 11.88
CA CYS A 129 -2.12 -23.84 13.00
C CYS A 129 -1.99 -22.60 13.90
N LYS A 130 -3.10 -21.95 14.23
CA LYS A 130 -3.11 -20.77 15.10
C LYS A 130 -2.54 -21.03 16.50
N LYS A 131 -2.73 -22.24 17.04
CA LYS A 131 -2.30 -22.62 18.41
C LYS A 131 -0.84 -23.02 18.47
N CYS A 132 -0.46 -24.06 17.72
CA CYS A 132 0.87 -24.68 17.82
C CYS A 132 1.86 -24.23 16.74
N ARG A 133 1.43 -23.38 15.79
CA ARG A 133 2.22 -22.87 14.66
C ARG A 133 2.78 -23.93 13.71
N ARG A 134 2.38 -25.21 13.85
CA ARG A 134 2.74 -26.27 12.88
C ARG A 134 2.06 -26.02 11.54
N LEU A 135 2.79 -26.32 10.47
CA LEU A 135 2.28 -26.27 9.11
C LEU A 135 1.25 -27.38 8.86
N ARG A 136 0.29 -27.09 7.99
CA ARG A 136 -0.68 -28.07 7.49
C ARG A 136 0.02 -28.95 6.46
N THR A 137 0.20 -30.23 6.78
CA THR A 137 0.93 -31.17 5.92
C THR A 137 0.04 -31.82 4.87
N THR A 138 -1.28 -31.83 5.06
CA THR A 138 -2.22 -32.46 4.11
C THR A 138 -3.43 -31.58 3.80
N HIS A 139 -3.89 -31.63 2.55
CA HIS A 139 -5.02 -30.82 2.08
C HIS A 139 -6.39 -31.24 2.63
N LEU A 140 -6.53 -32.45 3.17
CA LEU A 140 -7.80 -32.96 3.71
C LEU A 140 -7.95 -32.71 5.23
N GLN A 141 -6.88 -32.37 5.93
CA GLN A 141 -6.94 -32.09 7.37
C GLN A 141 -7.68 -30.79 7.67
N THR A 142 -8.86 -30.87 8.30
CA THR A 142 -9.65 -29.69 8.69
C THR A 142 -9.13 -29.06 9.99
N PHE A 143 -8.62 -29.88 10.90
CA PHE A 143 -8.07 -29.45 12.19
C PHE A 143 -6.64 -29.97 12.36
N CYS A 144 -5.83 -29.22 13.10
CA CYS A 144 -4.53 -29.68 13.52
C CYS A 144 -4.65 -30.79 14.57
N GLU A 145 -3.63 -31.62 14.73
CA GLU A 145 -3.52 -32.64 15.78
C GLU A 145 -3.73 -32.08 17.20
N CYS A 146 -3.42 -30.79 17.42
CA CYS A 146 -3.67 -30.09 18.67
C CYS A 146 -5.10 -29.51 18.79
N PHE A 147 -6.05 -29.95 17.96
CA PHE A 147 -7.42 -29.41 17.85
C PHE A 147 -7.45 -27.89 17.62
N GLY A 148 -6.45 -27.37 16.91
CA GLY A 148 -6.37 -25.97 16.51
C GLY A 148 -6.89 -25.78 15.09
N ARG A 149 -7.46 -24.60 14.82
CA ARG A 149 -7.82 -24.19 13.45
C ARG A 149 -6.58 -23.75 12.69
N PHE A 150 -6.59 -24.02 11.40
CA PHE A 150 -5.60 -23.56 10.45
C PHE A 150 -5.96 -22.14 9.97
N GLU A 151 -4.96 -21.29 9.80
CA GLU A 151 -5.10 -19.94 9.28
C GLU A 151 -4.03 -19.70 8.20
N SER A 152 -4.37 -18.90 7.19
CA SER A 152 -3.42 -18.47 6.17
C SER A 152 -2.57 -17.33 6.71
N ARG A 153 -1.33 -17.19 6.23
CA ARG A 153 -0.44 -16.09 6.62
C ARG A 153 -0.90 -14.76 6.01
N PHE A 154 -1.35 -14.81 4.76
CA PHE A 154 -1.92 -13.69 4.02
C PHE A 154 -3.40 -13.93 3.80
N SER A 155 -4.24 -13.06 4.35
CA SER A 155 -5.67 -13.18 4.24
C SER A 155 -6.17 -12.72 2.86
N ALA A 156 -7.42 -13.06 2.53
CA ALA A 156 -8.07 -12.51 1.33
C ALA A 156 -8.22 -10.98 1.43
N ALA A 157 -8.38 -10.42 2.64
CA ALA A 157 -8.47 -8.97 2.85
C ALA A 157 -7.14 -8.27 2.53
N ASP A 158 -6.02 -8.86 2.94
CA ASP A 158 -4.68 -8.33 2.63
C ASP A 158 -4.44 -8.32 1.11
N PHE A 159 -4.84 -9.39 0.42
CA PHE A 159 -4.71 -9.46 -1.04
C PHE A 159 -5.61 -8.44 -1.75
N LYS A 160 -6.86 -8.24 -1.28
CA LYS A 160 -7.74 -7.16 -1.78
C LYS A 160 -7.10 -5.79 -1.62
N MET A 161 -6.42 -5.54 -0.50
CA MET A 161 -5.71 -4.28 -0.28
C MET A 161 -4.58 -4.06 -1.30
N VAL A 162 -3.84 -5.10 -1.66
CA VAL A 162 -2.83 -5.04 -2.73
C VAL A 162 -3.47 -4.69 -4.08
N LEU A 163 -4.59 -5.34 -4.42
CA LEU A 163 -5.32 -5.03 -5.67
C LEU A 163 -5.82 -3.59 -5.69
N GLN A 164 -6.32 -3.05 -4.57
CA GLN A 164 -6.73 -1.65 -4.45
C GLN A 164 -5.57 -0.68 -4.71
N VAL A 165 -4.39 -0.96 -4.15
CA VAL A 165 -3.20 -0.13 -4.37
C VAL A 165 -2.78 -0.16 -5.84
N LEU A 166 -2.73 -1.33 -6.47
CA LEU A 166 -2.44 -1.44 -7.91
C LEU A 166 -3.50 -0.73 -8.76
N ARG A 167 -4.78 -0.82 -8.37
CA ARG A 167 -5.88 -0.15 -9.06
C ARG A 167 -5.73 1.37 -9.06
N SER A 168 -5.24 1.93 -7.96
CA SER A 168 -5.01 3.37 -7.82
C SER A 168 -4.00 3.94 -8.83
N LEU A 169 -3.16 3.10 -9.43
CA LEU A 169 -2.17 3.49 -10.44
C LEU A 169 -2.75 3.57 -11.85
N ILE A 170 -3.83 2.84 -12.14
CA ILE A 170 -4.33 2.62 -13.50
C ILE A 170 -4.77 3.92 -14.16
N VAL A 171 -5.70 4.65 -13.53
CA VAL A 171 -6.29 5.87 -14.11
C VAL A 171 -5.27 7.02 -14.16
N PRO A 172 -4.50 7.30 -13.08
CA PRO A 172 -3.54 8.41 -13.11
C PRO A 172 -2.44 8.20 -14.16
N HIS A 173 -1.90 6.98 -14.26
CA HIS A 173 -0.77 6.68 -15.15
C HIS A 173 -1.18 6.10 -16.51
N ASP A 174 -2.48 5.92 -16.76
CA ASP A 174 -3.05 5.35 -17.99
C ASP A 174 -2.42 3.97 -18.32
N LEU A 175 -2.69 2.98 -17.47
CA LEU A 175 -2.11 1.62 -17.56
C LEU A 175 -3.19 0.57 -17.92
N PRO A 176 -3.63 0.47 -19.19
CA PRO A 176 -4.79 -0.33 -19.57
C PRO A 176 -4.63 -1.84 -19.31
N TRP A 177 -3.54 -2.44 -19.77
CA TRP A 177 -3.24 -3.87 -19.54
C TRP A 177 -3.14 -4.22 -18.04
N LEU A 178 -2.61 -3.33 -17.19
CA LEU A 178 -2.63 -3.57 -15.73
C LEU A 178 -4.07 -3.60 -15.20
N GLY A 179 -4.94 -2.73 -15.71
CA GLY A 179 -6.34 -2.69 -15.31
C GLY A 179 -7.15 -3.91 -15.73
N GLU A 180 -6.89 -4.46 -16.92
CA GLU A 180 -7.46 -5.74 -17.34
C GLU A 180 -7.05 -6.87 -16.39
N MET A 181 -5.75 -6.96 -16.08
CA MET A 181 -5.22 -8.01 -15.20
C MET A 181 -5.76 -7.88 -13.77
N VAL A 182 -5.81 -6.68 -13.19
CA VAL A 182 -6.42 -6.45 -11.86
C VAL A 182 -7.89 -6.89 -11.86
N SER A 183 -8.65 -6.60 -12.93
CA SER A 183 -10.06 -6.99 -13.04
C SER A 183 -10.24 -8.50 -13.09
N CYS A 184 -9.33 -9.24 -13.76
CA CYS A 184 -9.35 -10.70 -13.76
C CYS A 184 -9.21 -11.29 -12.36
N TYR A 185 -8.31 -10.74 -11.52
CA TYR A 185 -8.09 -11.23 -10.17
C TYR A 185 -9.19 -10.82 -9.19
N ASP A 186 -9.85 -9.68 -9.37
CA ASP A 186 -11.00 -9.25 -8.54
C ASP A 186 -12.12 -10.30 -8.54
N HIS A 187 -12.36 -10.96 -9.68
CA HIS A 187 -13.36 -12.02 -9.80
C HIS A 187 -13.01 -13.30 -9.04
N ILE A 188 -11.73 -13.53 -8.73
CA ILE A 188 -11.24 -14.76 -8.07
C ILE A 188 -11.28 -14.63 -6.53
N VAL A 189 -11.21 -13.40 -6.02
CA VAL A 189 -11.08 -13.10 -4.57
C VAL A 189 -12.43 -12.72 -3.93
N CYS A 190 -13.50 -12.59 -4.73
CA CYS A 190 -14.87 -12.38 -4.28
C CYS A 190 -15.60 -13.71 -4.09
#